data_AF-A0A1Z8PXD5-F1
#
_entry.id   AF-A0A1Z8PXD5-F1
#
_cell.length_a   1.000
_cell.length_b   1.000
_cell.length_c   1.000
_cell.angle_alpha   90.00
_cell.angle_beta   90.00
_cell.angle_gamma   90.00
#
_symmetry.space_group_name_H-M   'P 1'
#
loop_
_entity.id
_entity.type
_entity.pdbx_description
1 polymer ?
#
loop_
_entity_poly.entity_id
_entity_poly.type
_entity_poly.pdbx_seq_one_letter_code
_entity_poly.pdbx_strand_id
1 'polypeptide(L)'
;MLNKPLFSSSAYENERGSALVYILIAIALLAALTVSFMQPSSQQTSSQNSFKSIAALQGQINTIRSAIQSCALKYPRGDKSAALTAEEPDANIRYPITPNSNYFPTAGNYRAPNRNVEYIKCPGNNDGSPEQHRALFGGASGQFMPPPPDLFEAWQYYNGSDGVYFWTRTTKSDAFLRTALEKLDDNFSECEADVIDSTSSATDLDDDAITSCPSGNLCFRVWMISNSPAGQHQDTAANCHL
;
A
#
# COMPACT_ATOMS: atom_id res chain seq x y z
N MET A 1 -57.01 -56.39 65.57
CA MET A 1 -56.70 -54.95 65.47
C MET A 1 -56.04 -54.75 64.11
N LEU A 2 -56.78 -54.36 63.06
CA LEU A 2 -56.88 -52.98 62.53
C LEU A 2 -55.48 -52.35 62.34
N ASN A 3 -55.02 -51.90 61.15
CA ASN A 3 -55.72 -51.17 60.07
C ASN A 3 -54.96 -51.27 58.72
N LYS A 4 -55.70 -51.33 57.61
CA LYS A 4 -55.42 -50.66 56.30
C LYS A 4 -56.12 -49.28 56.34
N PRO A 5 -55.98 -48.31 55.38
CA PRO A 5 -55.26 -48.24 54.09
C PRO A 5 -54.47 -46.88 53.94
N LEU A 6 -53.81 -46.45 52.84
CA LEU A 6 -54.32 -45.91 51.55
C LEU A 6 -53.13 -45.42 50.67
N PHE A 7 -53.22 -45.71 49.36
CA PHE A 7 -52.80 -44.95 48.16
C PHE A 7 -51.52 -44.08 48.14
N SER A 8 -50.70 -44.29 47.09
CA SER A 8 -50.34 -43.20 46.16
C SER A 8 -49.93 -43.78 44.80
N SER A 9 -50.65 -43.36 43.76
CA SER A 9 -50.31 -43.55 42.34
C SER A 9 -49.10 -42.68 41.98
N SER A 10 -48.15 -43.24 41.22
CA SER A 10 -47.31 -42.44 40.32
C SER A 10 -47.55 -42.93 38.90
N ALA A 11 -48.23 -42.08 38.15
CA ALA A 11 -48.60 -42.27 36.76
C ALA A 11 -47.35 -42.46 35.88
N TYR A 12 -47.40 -43.45 34.99
CA TYR A 12 -46.55 -43.45 33.80
C TYR A 12 -47.13 -42.42 32.83
N GLU A 13 -46.58 -41.21 32.81
CA GLU A 13 -46.84 -40.24 31.76
C GLU A 13 -46.21 -40.75 30.46
N ASN A 14 -47.09 -41.09 29.53
CA ASN A 14 -46.75 -41.41 28.15
C ASN A 14 -46.43 -40.08 27.43
N GLU A 15 -45.21 -39.58 27.58
CA GLU A 15 -44.70 -38.49 26.75
C GLU A 15 -44.54 -39.00 25.31
N ARG A 16 -45.55 -38.75 24.48
CA ARG A 16 -45.39 -38.75 23.02
C ARG A 16 -44.62 -37.50 22.61
N GLY A 17 -43.35 -37.43 23.03
CA GLY A 17 -42.36 -36.54 22.42
C GLY A 17 -42.21 -36.96 20.97
N SER A 18 -42.85 -36.24 20.07
CA SER A 18 -42.89 -36.55 18.63
C SER A 18 -41.47 -36.71 18.11
N ALA A 19 -41.07 -37.95 17.77
CA ALA A 19 -39.76 -38.28 17.19
C ALA A 19 -39.40 -37.39 15.98
N LEU A 20 -40.43 -36.83 15.34
CA LEU A 20 -40.36 -35.89 14.24
C LEU A 20 -39.63 -34.57 14.62
N VAL A 21 -39.77 -34.10 15.87
CA VAL A 21 -39.09 -32.88 16.36
C VAL A 21 -37.58 -33.10 16.46
N TYR A 22 -37.15 -34.27 16.96
CA TYR A 22 -35.74 -34.62 17.04
C TYR A 22 -35.09 -34.75 15.65
N ILE A 23 -35.82 -35.29 14.68
CA ILE A 23 -35.35 -35.37 13.28
C ILE A 23 -35.20 -33.97 12.68
N LEU A 24 -36.15 -33.07 12.92
CA LEU A 24 -36.09 -31.68 12.42
C LEU A 24 -34.92 -30.90 13.03
N ILE A 25 -34.68 -31.05 14.33
CA ILE A 25 -33.52 -30.44 15.00
C ILE A 25 -32.22 -30.99 14.41
N ALA A 26 -32.13 -32.30 14.16
CA ALA A 26 -30.94 -32.91 13.57
C ALA A 26 -30.67 -32.40 12.15
N ILE A 27 -31.70 -32.25 11.30
CA ILE A 27 -31.56 -31.71 9.93
C ILE A 27 -31.15 -30.23 9.98
N ALA A 28 -31.74 -29.44 10.88
CA ALA A 28 -31.38 -28.03 11.06
C ALA A 28 -29.92 -27.87 11.50
N LEU A 29 -29.44 -28.71 12.43
CA LEU A 29 -28.05 -28.72 12.88
C LEU A 29 -27.08 -29.17 11.77
N LEU A 30 -27.44 -30.18 10.99
CA LEU A 30 -26.66 -30.63 9.83
C LEU A 30 -26.55 -29.55 8.75
N ALA A 31 -27.64 -28.83 8.46
CA ALA A 31 -27.66 -27.71 7.52
C ALA A 31 -26.86 -26.51 8.01
N ALA A 32 -26.95 -26.18 9.30
CA ALA A 32 -26.14 -25.12 9.91
C ALA A 32 -24.63 -25.46 9.85
N LEU A 33 -24.27 -26.73 10.07
CA LEU A 33 -22.88 -27.19 9.93
C LEU A 33 -22.38 -27.05 8.49
N THR A 34 -23.16 -27.46 7.48
CA THR A 34 -22.74 -27.35 6.08
C THR A 34 -22.62 -25.91 5.62
N VAL A 35 -23.47 -24.98 6.06
CA VAL A 35 -23.30 -23.54 5.77
C VAL A 35 -22.02 -22.99 6.42
N SER A 36 -21.71 -23.42 7.65
CA SER A 36 -20.47 -23.04 8.34
C SER A 36 -19.22 -23.53 7.61
N PHE A 37 -19.28 -24.71 6.96
CA PHE A 37 -18.18 -25.28 6.20
C PHE A 37 -18.12 -24.86 4.72
N MET A 38 -19.21 -24.36 4.13
CA MET A 38 -19.22 -23.86 2.74
C MET A 38 -18.76 -22.40 2.61
N GLN A 39 -18.61 -21.66 3.71
CA GLN A 39 -18.19 -20.25 3.69
C GLN A 39 -16.72 -19.86 4.01
N PRO A 40 -15.73 -20.76 4.21
CA PRO A 40 -14.37 -20.29 4.46
C PRO A 40 -13.45 -20.26 3.22
N SER A 41 -13.71 -20.98 2.12
CA SER A 41 -12.70 -21.12 1.05
C SER A 41 -12.42 -19.83 0.28
N SER A 42 -13.45 -19.07 -0.08
CA SER A 42 -13.30 -17.77 -0.77
C SER A 42 -12.76 -16.68 0.15
N GLN A 43 -13.21 -16.65 1.41
CA GLN A 43 -12.74 -15.68 2.42
C GLN A 43 -11.28 -15.94 2.85
N GLN A 44 -10.89 -17.22 2.97
CA GLN A 44 -9.53 -17.62 3.28
C GLN A 44 -8.57 -17.32 2.13
N THR A 45 -8.98 -17.57 0.87
CA THR A 45 -8.15 -17.25 -0.31
C THR A 45 -7.96 -15.73 -0.45
N SER A 46 -9.04 -14.96 -0.29
CA SER A 46 -8.98 -13.49 -0.30
C SER A 46 -8.02 -12.96 0.78
N SER A 47 -8.13 -13.47 2.01
CA SER A 47 -7.26 -13.06 3.12
C SER A 47 -5.78 -13.38 2.85
N GLN A 48 -5.47 -14.58 2.34
CA GLN A 48 -4.10 -14.96 1.98
C GLN A 48 -3.52 -14.07 0.88
N ASN A 49 -4.32 -13.76 -0.15
CA ASN A 49 -3.89 -12.88 -1.23
C ASN A 49 -3.63 -11.45 -0.72
N SER A 50 -4.51 -10.90 0.14
CA SER A 50 -4.26 -9.61 0.79
C SER A 50 -2.97 -9.62 1.59
N PHE A 51 -2.72 -10.64 2.43
CA PHE A 51 -1.48 -10.72 3.20
C PHE A 51 -0.24 -10.81 2.32
N LYS A 52 -0.29 -11.58 1.22
CA LYS A 52 0.82 -11.69 0.26
C LYS A 52 1.11 -10.33 -0.39
N SER A 53 0.08 -9.60 -0.83
CA SER A 53 0.22 -8.27 -1.44
C SER A 53 0.78 -7.26 -0.44
N ILE A 54 0.25 -7.21 0.79
CA ILE A 54 0.76 -6.32 1.87
C ILE A 54 2.23 -6.60 2.14
N ALA A 55 2.60 -7.86 2.37
CA ALA A 55 3.98 -8.23 2.68
C ALA A 55 4.95 -7.88 1.53
N ALA A 56 4.53 -8.12 0.28
CA ALA A 56 5.33 -7.78 -0.89
C ALA A 56 5.52 -6.26 -1.03
N LEU A 57 4.44 -5.48 -0.93
CA LEU A 57 4.49 -4.01 -0.99
C LEU A 57 5.35 -3.44 0.14
N GLN A 58 5.12 -3.88 1.39
CA GLN A 58 5.89 -3.41 2.55
C GLN A 58 7.39 -3.69 2.41
N GLY A 59 7.77 -4.88 1.91
CA GLY A 59 9.17 -5.21 1.67
C GLY A 59 9.85 -4.26 0.68
N GLN A 60 9.12 -3.86 -0.38
CA GLN A 60 9.62 -2.90 -1.36
C GLN A 60 9.66 -1.48 -0.81
N ILE A 61 8.61 -1.04 -0.12
CA ILE A 61 8.56 0.27 0.54
C ILE A 61 9.76 0.45 1.48
N ASN A 62 10.07 -0.55 2.30
CA ASN A 62 11.21 -0.51 3.21
C ASN A 62 12.54 -0.44 2.45
N THR A 63 12.67 -1.18 1.35
CA THR A 63 13.86 -1.15 0.49
C THR A 63 14.07 0.24 -0.12
N ILE A 64 13.00 0.84 -0.67
CA ILE A 64 13.02 2.17 -1.29
C ILE A 64 13.35 3.25 -0.25
N ARG A 65 12.59 3.29 0.86
CA ARG A 65 12.80 4.25 1.96
C ARG A 65 14.24 4.19 2.46
N SER A 66 14.75 2.98 2.74
CA SER A 66 16.11 2.80 3.24
C SER A 66 17.17 3.29 2.26
N ALA A 67 17.02 2.99 0.96
CA ALA A 67 17.97 3.43 -0.07
C ALA A 67 17.99 4.97 -0.19
N ILE A 68 16.82 5.60 -0.22
CA ILE A 68 16.68 7.07 -0.30
C ILE A 68 17.24 7.75 0.96
N GLN A 69 16.88 7.26 2.16
CA GLN A 69 17.37 7.82 3.42
C GLN A 69 18.88 7.67 3.57
N SER A 70 19.42 6.48 3.28
CA SER A 70 20.87 6.22 3.32
C SER A 70 21.62 7.21 2.42
N CYS A 71 21.06 7.46 1.24
CA CYS A 71 21.59 8.43 0.30
C CYS A 71 21.54 9.88 0.83
N ALA A 72 20.38 10.34 1.32
CA ALA A 72 20.22 11.69 1.88
C ALA A 72 21.14 11.93 3.10
N LEU A 73 21.35 10.90 3.93
CA LEU A 73 22.27 10.95 5.08
C LEU A 73 23.73 10.96 4.66
N LYS A 74 24.09 10.23 3.61
CA LYS A 74 25.45 10.17 3.09
C LYS A 74 25.88 11.50 2.45
N TYR A 75 24.95 12.21 1.82
CA TYR A 75 25.21 13.49 1.15
C TYR A 75 24.29 14.59 1.69
N PRO A 76 24.51 15.06 2.94
CA PRO A 76 23.59 15.97 3.63
C PRO A 76 23.49 17.36 2.97
N ARG A 77 24.45 17.71 2.11
CA ARG A 77 24.43 18.98 1.34
C ARG A 77 23.57 18.88 0.09
N GLY A 78 23.21 17.68 -0.35
CA GLY A 78 22.46 17.45 -1.56
C GLY A 78 23.20 17.88 -2.83
N ASP A 79 22.44 18.10 -3.89
CA ASP A 79 22.93 18.71 -5.13
C ASP A 79 22.67 20.23 -5.13
N LYS A 80 23.74 21.02 -5.23
CA LYS A 80 23.65 22.49 -5.24
C LYS A 80 24.06 23.11 -6.58
N SER A 81 24.03 22.32 -7.65
CA SER A 81 24.35 22.82 -8.98
C SER A 81 23.31 23.85 -9.41
N ALA A 82 23.77 24.96 -10.01
CA ALA A 82 22.87 25.98 -10.54
C ALA A 82 21.92 25.43 -11.62
N ALA A 83 22.36 24.40 -12.35
CA ALA A 83 21.55 23.69 -13.33
C ALA A 83 20.33 23.03 -12.69
N LEU A 84 20.45 22.48 -11.48
CA LEU A 84 19.29 21.91 -10.78
C LEU A 84 18.26 22.99 -10.46
N THR A 85 18.70 24.11 -9.91
CA THR A 85 17.79 25.23 -9.58
C THR A 85 17.09 25.81 -10.82
N ALA A 86 17.69 25.71 -12.01
CA ALA A 86 17.09 26.18 -13.24
C ALA A 86 16.04 25.22 -13.81
N GLU A 87 16.31 23.91 -13.76
CA GLU A 87 15.47 22.88 -14.39
C GLU A 87 14.41 22.28 -13.45
N GLU A 88 14.69 22.24 -12.15
CA GLU A 88 13.82 21.70 -11.10
C GLU A 88 13.86 22.62 -9.86
N PRO A 89 13.36 23.87 -9.97
CA PRO A 89 13.47 24.87 -8.91
C PRO A 89 12.85 24.43 -7.57
N ASP A 90 11.81 23.59 -7.64
CA ASP A 90 11.05 23.12 -6.47
C ASP A 90 11.54 21.78 -5.92
N ALA A 91 12.54 21.15 -6.55
CA ALA A 91 13.05 19.87 -6.07
C ALA A 91 13.81 20.03 -4.75
N ASN A 92 13.54 19.14 -3.81
CA ASN A 92 14.30 19.05 -2.58
C ASN A 92 15.71 18.50 -2.88
N ILE A 93 16.70 19.38 -2.82
CA ILE A 93 18.09 19.11 -3.17
C ILE A 93 18.75 17.95 -2.39
N ARG A 94 18.23 17.62 -1.19
CA ARG A 94 18.79 16.55 -0.33
C ARG A 94 18.28 15.17 -0.71
N TYR A 95 17.18 15.12 -1.46
CA TYR A 95 16.56 13.90 -1.91
C TYR A 95 16.88 13.68 -3.39
N PRO A 96 16.86 12.42 -3.85
CA PRO A 96 17.07 12.14 -5.25
C PRO A 96 16.18 12.98 -6.17
N ILE A 97 16.73 13.39 -7.30
CA ILE A 97 15.98 14.12 -8.33
C ILE A 97 15.18 13.12 -9.14
N THR A 98 14.02 13.55 -9.64
CA THR A 98 13.16 12.72 -10.50
C THR A 98 13.98 12.12 -11.66
N PRO A 99 13.96 10.78 -11.88
CA PRO A 99 14.91 10.13 -12.79
C PRO A 99 14.89 10.60 -14.24
N ASN A 100 13.72 11.01 -14.75
CA ASN A 100 13.53 11.52 -16.11
C ASN A 100 13.54 13.06 -16.19
N SER A 101 13.98 13.75 -15.13
CA SER A 101 14.07 15.20 -15.05
C SER A 101 14.91 15.81 -16.17
N ASN A 102 14.58 17.05 -16.54
CA ASN A 102 15.37 17.82 -17.48
C ASN A 102 16.79 18.17 -16.99
N TYR A 103 16.98 18.15 -15.66
CA TYR A 103 18.28 18.31 -15.02
C TYR A 103 19.34 17.31 -15.53
N PHE A 104 18.93 16.06 -15.78
CA PHE A 104 19.86 15.05 -16.29
C PHE A 104 20.03 15.20 -17.81
N PRO A 105 21.27 15.22 -18.33
CA PRO A 105 21.48 15.30 -19.78
C PRO A 105 21.02 14.01 -20.48
N THR A 106 20.47 14.17 -21.68
CA THR A 106 20.06 13.04 -22.54
C THR A 106 21.27 12.29 -23.09
N ALA A 107 22.37 13.00 -23.37
CA ALA A 107 23.62 12.38 -23.80
C ALA A 107 24.14 11.42 -22.72
N GLY A 108 24.68 10.26 -23.11
CA GLY A 108 25.25 9.30 -22.15
C GLY A 108 24.23 8.50 -21.33
N ASN A 109 22.93 8.57 -21.65
CA ASN A 109 21.86 7.84 -20.96
C ASN A 109 21.77 8.16 -19.44
N TYR A 110 22.11 9.39 -19.05
CA TYR A 110 21.98 9.80 -17.66
C TYR A 110 20.52 10.06 -17.26
N ARG A 111 19.72 10.59 -18.18
CA ARG A 111 18.27 10.72 -17.99
C ARG A 111 17.58 9.38 -18.20
N ALA A 112 16.75 8.99 -17.24
CA ALA A 112 15.93 7.80 -17.35
C ALA A 112 14.77 8.01 -18.34
N PRO A 113 14.25 6.95 -18.97
CA PRO A 113 13.10 7.06 -19.87
C PRO A 113 11.79 7.38 -19.13
N ASN A 114 11.73 7.13 -17.82
CA ASN A 114 10.54 7.28 -17.00
C ASN A 114 10.89 7.61 -15.54
N ARG A 115 9.87 7.75 -14.70
CA ARG A 115 9.98 8.08 -13.26
C ARG A 115 10.23 6.87 -12.36
N ASN A 116 10.58 5.70 -12.92
CA ASN A 116 10.65 4.48 -12.12
C ASN A 116 11.72 4.60 -11.03
N VAL A 117 11.40 4.09 -9.84
CA VAL A 117 12.27 4.11 -8.66
C VAL A 117 13.60 3.40 -8.91
N GLU A 118 13.62 2.39 -9.78
CA GLU A 118 14.85 1.66 -10.16
C GLU A 118 15.95 2.56 -10.76
N TYR A 119 15.57 3.70 -11.37
CA TYR A 119 16.50 4.63 -12.01
C TYR A 119 16.90 5.81 -11.12
N ILE A 120 16.45 5.85 -9.86
CA ILE A 120 16.79 6.92 -8.94
C ILE A 120 18.30 6.97 -8.69
N LYS A 121 18.84 8.18 -8.65
CA LYS A 121 20.26 8.45 -8.39
C LYS A 121 20.43 9.37 -7.19
N CYS A 122 21.49 9.13 -6.43
CA CYS A 122 21.75 9.85 -5.20
C CYS A 122 22.28 11.27 -5.45
N PRO A 123 21.67 12.33 -4.87
CA PRO A 123 22.16 13.68 -5.05
C PRO A 123 23.47 13.86 -4.26
N GLY A 124 24.36 14.71 -4.75
CA GLY A 124 25.61 15.04 -4.04
C GLY A 124 26.76 14.05 -4.23
N ASN A 125 26.55 12.91 -4.90
CA ASN A 125 27.66 12.16 -5.49
C ASN A 125 28.05 12.78 -6.84
N ASN A 126 28.35 14.07 -6.86
CA ASN A 126 28.76 14.76 -8.05
C ASN A 126 29.88 15.74 -7.75
N ASP A 127 30.97 15.65 -8.50
CA ASP A 127 32.07 16.63 -8.47
C ASP A 127 31.66 17.89 -9.25
N GLY A 128 30.43 18.37 -9.04
CA GLY A 128 29.85 19.54 -9.71
C GLY A 128 29.15 19.27 -11.06
N SER A 129 28.95 18.01 -11.46
CA SER A 129 28.29 17.65 -12.73
C SER A 129 27.00 16.80 -12.53
N PRO A 130 25.90 17.09 -13.25
CA PRO A 130 24.67 16.27 -13.24
C PRO A 130 24.89 14.82 -13.68
N GLU A 131 25.95 14.55 -14.44
CA GLU A 131 26.26 13.25 -15.03
C GLU A 131 26.79 12.23 -14.00
N GLN A 132 27.32 12.70 -12.87
CA GLN A 132 28.08 11.86 -11.95
C GLN A 132 27.25 11.25 -10.83
N HIS A 133 25.95 11.55 -10.79
CA HIS A 133 25.03 10.99 -9.81
C HIS A 133 25.03 9.46 -9.89
N ARG A 134 25.27 8.80 -8.76
CA ARG A 134 25.33 7.34 -8.70
C ARG A 134 23.94 6.76 -8.48
N ALA A 135 23.59 5.75 -9.27
CA ALA A 135 22.34 5.00 -9.09
C ALA A 135 22.22 4.41 -7.67
N LEU A 136 21.01 4.47 -7.10
CA LEU A 136 20.69 3.82 -5.83
C LEU A 136 20.55 2.32 -6.00
N PHE A 137 20.05 1.87 -7.14
CA PHE A 137 19.85 0.46 -7.46
C PHE A 137 20.76 0.05 -8.62
N GLY A 138 21.37 -1.13 -8.50
CA GLY A 138 22.24 -1.74 -9.50
C GLY A 138 23.57 -2.23 -8.93
N GLY A 139 24.39 -2.81 -9.80
CA GLY A 139 25.66 -3.45 -9.40
C GLY A 139 26.64 -2.51 -8.67
N ALA A 140 26.61 -1.20 -8.98
CA ALA A 140 27.50 -0.23 -8.36
C ALA A 140 27.12 0.14 -6.91
N SER A 141 25.84 0.02 -6.54
CA SER A 141 25.38 0.24 -5.16
C SER A 141 25.33 -1.07 -4.35
N GLY A 142 25.27 -2.21 -5.03
CA GLY A 142 25.04 -3.52 -4.41
C GLY A 142 23.60 -3.72 -3.92
N GLN A 143 22.74 -2.73 -4.10
CA GLN A 143 21.32 -2.79 -3.80
C GLN A 143 20.55 -3.01 -5.09
N PHE A 144 19.59 -3.93 -5.11
CA PHE A 144 18.79 -4.22 -6.29
C PHE A 144 17.32 -4.02 -5.94
N MET A 145 16.60 -3.33 -6.82
CA MET A 145 15.17 -3.21 -6.70
C MET A 145 14.55 -4.58 -7.04
N PRO A 146 13.77 -5.20 -6.14
CA PRO A 146 13.01 -6.39 -6.49
C PRO A 146 12.02 -6.10 -7.62
N PRO A 147 11.61 -7.11 -8.40
CA PRO A 147 10.60 -6.93 -9.44
C PRO A 147 9.29 -6.41 -8.83
N PRO A 148 8.48 -5.63 -9.56
CA PRO A 148 7.21 -5.12 -9.04
C PRO A 148 6.33 -6.23 -8.44
N PRO A 149 5.58 -5.97 -7.36
CA PRO A 149 4.71 -6.97 -6.76
C PRO A 149 3.65 -7.44 -7.75
N ASP A 150 3.25 -8.70 -7.65
CA ASP A 150 2.17 -9.24 -8.48
C ASP A 150 0.94 -8.30 -8.42
N LEU A 151 0.33 -8.03 -9.58
CA LEU A 151 -0.84 -7.15 -9.77
C LEU A 151 -0.56 -5.64 -9.69
N PHE A 152 0.67 -5.22 -9.38
CA PHE A 152 1.05 -3.81 -9.31
C PHE A 152 2.06 -3.45 -10.41
N GLU A 153 2.04 -2.20 -10.81
CA GLU A 153 3.04 -1.62 -11.71
C GLU A 153 4.34 -1.31 -10.96
N ALA A 154 5.40 -0.99 -11.71
CA ALA A 154 6.64 -0.51 -11.12
C ALA A 154 6.41 0.79 -10.31
N TRP A 155 7.13 0.91 -9.19
CA TRP A 155 7.10 2.12 -8.38
C TRP A 155 7.65 3.31 -9.15
N GLN A 156 6.97 4.44 -9.04
CA GLN A 156 7.33 5.73 -9.60
C GLN A 156 7.71 6.70 -8.48
N TYR A 157 8.49 7.72 -8.83
CA TYR A 157 9.05 8.67 -7.86
C TYR A 157 8.81 10.12 -8.27
N TYR A 158 8.60 10.96 -7.26
CA TYR A 158 8.39 12.39 -7.38
C TYR A 158 9.21 13.12 -6.30
N ASN A 159 9.80 14.23 -6.71
CA ASN A 159 10.46 15.21 -5.85
C ASN A 159 10.19 16.60 -6.43
N GLY A 160 9.39 17.40 -5.73
CA GLY A 160 8.96 18.73 -6.17
C GLY A 160 8.36 19.55 -5.04
N SER A 161 7.51 20.52 -5.41
CA SER A 161 6.91 21.53 -4.53
C SER A 161 6.18 20.92 -3.34
N ASP A 162 5.36 19.90 -3.57
CA ASP A 162 4.55 19.23 -2.54
C ASP A 162 5.36 18.35 -1.59
N GLY A 163 6.60 18.06 -1.94
CA GLY A 163 7.50 17.22 -1.17
C GLY A 163 8.07 16.07 -2.00
N VAL A 164 8.32 14.96 -1.31
CA VAL A 164 9.00 13.80 -1.88
C VAL A 164 8.18 12.56 -1.55
N TYR A 165 7.77 11.83 -2.59
CA TYR A 165 7.02 10.59 -2.44
C TYR A 165 7.34 9.62 -3.57
N PHE A 166 6.92 8.37 -3.37
CA PHE A 166 6.88 7.37 -4.40
C PHE A 166 5.55 6.65 -4.35
N TRP A 167 5.09 6.16 -5.49
CA TRP A 167 3.79 5.52 -5.60
C TRP A 167 3.82 4.36 -6.57
N THR A 168 2.89 3.44 -6.39
CA THR A 168 2.58 2.39 -7.36
C THR A 168 1.09 2.45 -7.68
N ARG A 169 0.70 1.73 -8.71
CA ARG A 169 -0.70 1.64 -9.15
C ARG A 169 -1.04 0.25 -9.62
N THR A 170 -2.33 -0.03 -9.64
CA THR A 170 -2.89 -1.23 -10.24
C THR A 170 -4.15 -0.89 -11.03
N THR A 171 -4.30 -1.54 -12.18
CA THR A 171 -5.54 -1.54 -12.99
C THR A 171 -6.48 -2.69 -12.61
N LYS A 172 -6.07 -3.53 -11.66
CA LYS A 172 -6.84 -4.70 -11.22
C LYS A 172 -7.95 -4.25 -10.28
N SER A 173 -9.14 -4.81 -10.48
CA SER A 173 -10.36 -4.44 -9.75
C SER A 173 -10.78 -5.47 -8.72
N ASP A 174 -9.90 -6.42 -8.38
CA ASP A 174 -10.17 -7.43 -7.36
C ASP A 174 -10.47 -6.76 -6.01
N ALA A 175 -11.62 -7.08 -5.42
CA ALA A 175 -12.10 -6.42 -4.20
C ALA A 175 -11.11 -6.50 -3.01
N PHE A 176 -10.25 -7.53 -2.99
CA PHE A 176 -9.25 -7.71 -1.93
C PHE A 176 -8.10 -6.70 -2.02
N LEU A 177 -7.85 -6.08 -3.18
CA LEU A 177 -6.72 -5.15 -3.38
C LEU A 177 -6.95 -3.84 -2.64
N ARG A 178 -8.14 -3.27 -2.71
CA ARG A 178 -8.48 -2.06 -1.95
C ARG A 178 -8.35 -2.31 -0.45
N THR A 179 -8.96 -3.38 0.06
CA THR A 179 -8.82 -3.77 1.46
C THR A 179 -7.38 -4.08 1.86
N ALA A 180 -6.56 -4.60 0.95
CA ALA A 180 -5.14 -4.82 1.21
C ALA A 180 -4.36 -3.51 1.31
N LEU A 181 -4.65 -2.53 0.45
CA LEU A 181 -4.02 -1.21 0.49
C LEU A 181 -4.48 -0.39 1.70
N GLU A 182 -5.76 -0.41 2.06
CA GLU A 182 -6.28 0.22 3.29
C GLU A 182 -5.58 -0.37 4.53
N LYS A 183 -5.46 -1.71 4.62
CA LYS A 183 -4.70 -2.35 5.70
C LYS A 183 -3.21 -2.07 5.68
N LEU A 184 -2.65 -1.81 4.50
CA LEU A 184 -1.25 -1.44 4.37
C LEU A 184 -1.05 -0.03 4.90
N ASP A 185 -1.93 0.89 4.51
CA ASP A 185 -2.02 2.29 4.95
C ASP A 185 -2.12 2.39 6.48
N ASP A 186 -2.95 1.54 7.12
CA ASP A 186 -3.06 1.43 8.58
C ASP A 186 -1.73 1.14 9.31
N ASN A 187 -0.69 0.65 8.60
CA ASN A 187 0.63 0.43 9.20
C ASN A 187 1.54 1.68 9.17
N PHE A 188 1.11 2.73 8.49
CA PHE A 188 1.80 4.01 8.40
C PHE A 188 1.19 5.00 9.39
N SER A 189 1.98 5.99 9.80
CA SER A 189 1.44 7.09 10.60
C SER A 189 0.52 7.96 9.74
N GLU A 190 -0.32 8.76 10.37
CA GLU A 190 -1.18 9.74 9.68
C GLU A 190 -0.36 10.55 8.65
N CYS A 191 -0.84 10.58 7.40
CA CYS A 191 -0.21 11.24 6.24
C CYS A 191 1.14 10.68 5.74
N GLU A 192 1.63 9.55 6.23
CA GLU A 192 2.85 8.93 5.69
C GLU A 192 2.60 8.09 4.43
N ALA A 193 1.37 7.65 4.23
CA ALA A 193 0.89 6.95 3.04
C ALA A 193 -0.56 7.31 2.76
N ASP A 194 -1.02 6.99 1.56
CA ASP A 194 -2.41 7.20 1.17
C ASP A 194 -2.85 6.26 0.02
N VAL A 195 -4.11 5.84 0.09
CA VAL A 195 -4.80 5.05 -0.94
C VAL A 195 -5.65 5.99 -1.81
N ILE A 196 -5.36 6.03 -3.10
CA ILE A 196 -6.02 6.95 -4.04
C ILE A 196 -6.86 6.14 -5.02
N ASP A 197 -8.18 6.24 -4.87
CA ASP A 197 -9.15 5.64 -5.77
C ASP A 197 -9.44 6.57 -6.96
N SER A 198 -8.79 6.30 -8.09
CA SER A 198 -9.01 6.97 -9.37
C SER A 198 -9.77 6.07 -10.36
N THR A 199 -10.58 5.15 -9.87
CA THR A 199 -11.32 4.22 -10.75
C THR A 199 -12.32 4.93 -11.67
N SER A 200 -12.86 6.08 -11.26
CA SER A 200 -13.86 6.86 -12.01
C SER A 200 -13.26 8.02 -12.82
N SER A 201 -12.19 8.65 -12.34
CA SER A 201 -11.50 9.77 -12.99
C SER A 201 -10.05 9.81 -12.56
N ALA A 202 -9.17 10.37 -13.39
CA ALA A 202 -7.80 10.62 -12.97
C ALA A 202 -7.76 11.57 -11.77
N THR A 203 -6.80 11.36 -10.88
CA THR A 203 -6.56 12.20 -9.71
C THR A 203 -5.12 12.65 -9.73
N ASP A 204 -4.90 13.95 -9.69
CA ASP A 204 -3.54 14.51 -9.61
C ASP A 204 -2.90 14.14 -8.27
N LEU A 205 -1.60 13.87 -8.29
CA LEU A 205 -0.82 13.48 -7.12
C LEU A 205 0.06 14.63 -6.59
N ASP A 206 0.12 15.72 -7.34
CA ASP A 206 0.85 16.94 -7.04
C ASP A 206 0.03 18.16 -7.48
N ASP A 207 0.31 19.29 -6.87
CA ASP A 207 -0.38 20.58 -7.08
C ASP A 207 -0.17 21.10 -8.52
N ASP A 208 0.91 20.69 -9.18
CA ASP A 208 1.26 21.08 -10.55
C ASP A 208 0.68 20.13 -11.62
N ALA A 209 -0.06 19.08 -11.21
CA ALA A 209 -0.64 18.05 -12.07
C ALA A 209 0.38 17.38 -13.03
N ILE A 210 1.65 17.30 -12.62
CA ILE A 210 2.74 16.68 -13.39
C ILE A 210 2.68 15.15 -13.29
N THR A 211 2.17 14.65 -12.17
CA THR A 211 1.96 13.25 -11.87
C THR A 211 0.52 13.04 -11.43
N SER A 212 -0.08 11.96 -11.93
CA SER A 212 -1.46 11.62 -11.62
C SER A 212 -1.63 10.13 -11.48
N CYS A 213 -2.57 9.73 -10.63
CA CYS A 213 -3.16 8.41 -10.66
C CYS A 213 -4.17 8.38 -11.81
N PRO A 214 -3.92 7.63 -12.90
CA PRO A 214 -4.78 7.70 -14.07
C PRO A 214 -6.15 7.06 -13.81
N SER A 215 -7.15 7.49 -14.58
CA SER A 215 -8.48 6.89 -14.56
C SER A 215 -8.42 5.37 -14.72
N GLY A 216 -9.23 4.65 -13.93
CA GLY A 216 -9.28 3.20 -13.91
C GLY A 216 -8.20 2.53 -13.07
N ASN A 217 -7.45 3.29 -12.27
CA ASN A 217 -6.41 2.76 -11.39
C ASN A 217 -6.75 3.00 -9.91
N LEU A 218 -6.20 2.11 -9.09
CA LEU A 218 -6.04 2.31 -7.66
C LEU A 218 -4.54 2.56 -7.41
N CYS A 219 -4.21 3.68 -6.78
CA CYS A 219 -2.82 4.04 -6.47
C CYS A 219 -2.55 3.96 -4.97
N PHE A 220 -1.30 3.66 -4.64
CA PHE A 220 -0.80 3.71 -3.28
C PHE A 220 0.44 4.58 -3.25
N ARG A 221 0.39 5.67 -2.51
CA ARG A 221 1.46 6.66 -2.39
C ARG A 221 2.05 6.60 -0.99
N VAL A 222 3.36 6.83 -0.91
CA VAL A 222 4.12 6.81 0.33
C VAL A 222 5.05 8.03 0.36
N TRP A 223 4.89 8.85 1.38
CA TRP A 223 5.66 10.07 1.57
C TRP A 223 7.02 9.79 2.23
N MET A 224 8.03 10.52 1.77
CA MET A 224 9.34 10.67 2.42
C MET A 224 9.39 11.99 3.20
N ILE A 225 8.85 13.06 2.60
CA ILE A 225 8.61 14.38 3.19
C ILE A 225 7.33 14.91 2.55
N SER A 226 6.41 15.45 3.35
CA SER A 226 5.27 16.21 2.84
C SER A 226 5.43 17.69 3.20
N ASN A 227 5.35 18.56 2.19
CA ASN A 227 5.32 20.02 2.36
C ASN A 227 3.90 20.58 2.32
N SER A 228 2.92 19.77 1.90
CA SER A 228 1.53 20.19 1.80
C SER A 228 0.87 20.21 3.18
N PRO A 229 0.22 21.32 3.59
CA PRO A 229 -0.62 21.32 4.79
C PRO A 229 -1.91 20.52 4.49
N ALA A 230 -1.86 19.19 4.60
CA ALA A 230 -3.00 18.28 4.56
C ALA A 230 -4.17 18.68 3.65
N GLY A 231 -3.84 19.03 2.42
CA GLY A 231 -4.80 19.32 1.38
C GLY A 231 -5.12 18.05 0.60
N GLN A 232 -6.21 17.38 0.98
CA GLN A 232 -7.14 16.75 0.04
C GLN A 232 -6.70 15.49 -0.74
N HIS A 233 -6.39 14.36 -0.12
CA HIS A 233 -6.75 13.07 -0.74
C HIS A 233 -7.32 12.10 0.31
N GLN A 234 -8.65 12.16 0.45
CA GLN A 234 -9.59 11.30 1.19
C GLN A 234 -9.59 11.26 2.73
N ASP A 235 -8.58 11.73 3.44
CA ASP A 235 -8.71 11.91 4.90
C ASP A 235 -9.08 13.34 5.28
N THR A 236 -10.20 13.46 5.97
CA THR A 236 -10.80 14.74 6.34
C THR A 236 -9.99 15.34 7.50
N ALA A 237 -9.17 16.34 7.19
CA ALA A 237 -8.64 17.36 8.10
C ALA A 237 -7.77 16.91 9.29
N ALA A 238 -6.47 16.74 9.03
CA ALA A 238 -5.43 16.98 10.04
C ALA A 238 -4.20 17.58 9.37
N ASN A 239 -3.84 18.84 9.69
CA ASN A 239 -2.66 19.52 9.17
C ASN A 239 -1.38 18.70 9.45
N CYS A 240 -0.91 18.01 8.42
CA CYS A 240 0.25 17.14 8.47
C CYS A 240 1.52 17.92 8.18
N HIS A 241 2.35 18.09 9.21
CA HIS A 241 3.75 18.47 9.07
C HIS A 241 4.58 17.26 9.52
N LEU A 242 5.11 16.50 8.56
CA LEU A 242 6.05 15.40 8.80
C LEU A 242 7.48 15.93 9.03
#